data_AF-A0A1N6YUG0-F1
#
_entry.id   AF-A0A1N6YUG0-F1
#
_cell.length_a   1.000
_cell.length_b   1.000
_cell.length_c   1.000
_cell.angle_alpha   90.00
_cell.angle_beta   90.00
_cell.angle_gamma   90.00
#
_symmetry.space_group_name_H-M   'P 1'
#
loop_
_entity.id
_entity.type
_entity.pdbx_description
1 polymer ?
#
loop_
_entity_poly.entity_id
_entity_poly.type
_entity_poly.pdbx_seq_one_letter_code
_entity_poly.pdbx_strand_id
1 'polypeptide(L)'
;MFINWSELLPTIKSAFGALGKSNPKMVKAYMALDEAAADNNVLDAKTRELISIAVAITTRCDGCIGVHTDAAIKAGATREEIAATLATAVSLNAGAAYIYSLRALEAHDALKK
;
A
#
# COMPACT_ATOMS: atom_id res chain seq x y z
N MET A 1 20.15 -1.83 -8.99
CA MET A 1 19.08 -1.14 -8.23
C MET A 1 17.76 -1.60 -8.84
N PHE A 2 16.79 -2.07 -8.06
CA PHE A 2 15.55 -2.63 -8.61
C PHE A 2 14.60 -1.54 -9.17
N ILE A 3 14.51 -0.37 -8.52
CA ILE A 3 13.71 0.81 -8.95
C ILE A 3 14.47 2.09 -8.58
N ASN A 4 14.46 3.10 -9.46
CA ASN A 4 14.98 4.43 -9.17
C ASN A 4 13.89 5.35 -8.61
N TRP A 5 13.79 5.41 -7.28
CA TRP A 5 12.71 6.13 -6.59
C TRP A 5 12.70 7.65 -6.83
N SER A 6 13.88 8.26 -6.98
CA SER A 6 14.00 9.70 -7.24
C SER A 6 13.51 10.10 -8.63
N GLU A 7 13.49 9.17 -9.58
CA GLU A 7 12.89 9.36 -10.92
C GLU A 7 11.43 8.93 -10.95
N LEU A 8 11.08 7.83 -10.28
CA LEU A 8 9.73 7.27 -10.29
C LEU A 8 8.72 8.23 -9.64
N LEU A 9 9.03 8.81 -8.48
CA LEU A 9 8.10 9.68 -7.76
C LEU A 9 7.69 10.93 -8.56
N PRO A 10 8.62 11.71 -9.14
CA PRO A 10 8.26 12.80 -10.05
C PRO A 10 7.46 12.32 -11.26
N THR A 11 7.82 11.16 -11.83
CA THR A 11 7.13 10.59 -12.99
C THR A 11 5.67 10.29 -12.68
N ILE A 12 5.40 9.66 -11.53
CA ILE A 12 4.03 9.39 -11.07
C ILE A 12 3.26 10.68 -10.87
N LYS A 13 3.85 11.69 -10.21
CA LYS A 13 3.21 13.00 -10.00
C LYS A 13 2.83 13.65 -11.34
N SER A 14 3.72 13.59 -12.32
CA SER A 14 3.47 14.10 -13.67
C SER A 14 2.31 13.35 -14.35
N ALA A 15 2.34 12.02 -14.33
CA ALA A 15 1.29 11.19 -14.92
C ALA A 15 -0.07 11.39 -14.24
N PHE A 16 -0.08 11.51 -12.91
CA PHE A 16 -1.28 11.82 -12.13
C PHE A 16 -1.88 13.18 -12.52
N GLY A 17 -1.02 14.20 -12.69
CA GLY A 17 -1.45 15.53 -13.17
C GLY A 17 -2.03 15.49 -14.60
N ALA A 18 -1.46 14.66 -15.48
CA ALA A 18 -2.01 14.47 -16.83
C ALA A 18 -3.40 13.80 -16.80
N LEU A 19 -3.60 12.78 -15.95
CA LEU A 19 -4.92 12.18 -15.74
C LEU A 19 -5.92 13.19 -15.14
N GLY A 20 -5.47 14.04 -14.23
CA GLY A 20 -6.30 15.11 -13.66
C GLY A 20 -6.83 16.10 -14.69
N LYS A 21 -6.07 16.35 -15.77
CA LYS A 21 -6.53 17.20 -16.88
C LYS A 21 -7.63 16.54 -17.72
N SER A 22 -7.52 15.24 -17.96
CA SER A 22 -8.51 14.50 -18.78
C SER A 22 -9.74 14.07 -17.99
N ASN A 23 -9.59 13.76 -16.70
CA ASN A 23 -10.65 13.23 -15.84
C ASN A 23 -10.67 13.92 -14.46
N PRO A 24 -10.91 15.25 -14.40
CA PRO A 24 -10.78 16.03 -13.18
C PRO A 24 -11.73 15.59 -12.06
N LYS A 25 -12.95 15.15 -12.40
CA LYS A 25 -13.92 14.64 -11.42
C LYS A 25 -13.45 13.33 -10.77
N MET A 26 -12.86 12.42 -11.56
CA MET A 26 -12.34 11.16 -11.04
C MET A 26 -11.17 11.39 -10.10
N VAL A 27 -10.21 12.22 -10.50
CA VAL A 27 -9.06 12.54 -9.65
C VAL A 27 -9.49 13.24 -8.36
N LYS A 28 -10.45 14.18 -8.43
CA LYS A 28 -11.00 14.81 -7.23
C LYS A 28 -11.66 13.80 -6.29
N ALA A 29 -12.47 12.88 -6.82
CA ALA A 29 -13.12 11.85 -6.01
C ALA A 29 -12.09 10.91 -5.36
N TYR A 30 -11.04 10.54 -6.10
CA TYR A 30 -9.94 9.74 -5.57
C TYR A 30 -9.19 10.46 -4.43
N MET A 31 -8.81 11.72 -4.62
CA MET A 31 -8.13 12.50 -3.57
C MET A 31 -8.99 12.68 -2.31
N ALA A 32 -10.31 12.77 -2.46
CA ALA A 32 -11.23 12.86 -1.33
C ALA A 32 -11.25 11.58 -0.47
N LEU A 33 -10.80 10.43 -0.99
CA LEU A 33 -10.68 9.20 -0.20
C LEU A 33 -9.63 9.33 0.89
N ASP A 34 -8.48 9.94 0.59
CA ASP A 34 -7.41 10.14 1.57
C ASP A 34 -7.84 11.12 2.67
N GLU A 35 -8.54 12.20 2.30
CA GLU A 35 -9.12 13.15 3.25
C GLU A 35 -10.15 12.46 4.16
N ALA A 36 -11.05 11.66 3.57
CA ALA A 36 -12.05 10.92 4.33
C ALA A 36 -11.41 9.85 5.24
N ALA A 37 -10.34 9.19 4.79
CA ALA A 37 -9.61 8.21 5.61
C ALA A 37 -8.87 8.85 6.80
N ALA A 38 -8.52 10.13 6.68
CA ALA A 38 -7.91 10.91 7.76
C ALA A 38 -8.95 11.52 8.72
N ASP A 39 -10.25 11.36 8.46
CA ASP A 39 -11.31 11.98 9.24
C ASP A 39 -11.31 11.50 10.71
N ASN A 40 -11.82 12.35 11.61
CA ASN A 40 -11.81 12.16 13.07
C ASN A 40 -10.41 12.05 13.71
N ASN A 41 -9.34 11.99 12.90
CA ASN A 41 -7.93 11.99 13.28
C ASN A 41 -7.60 11.03 14.44
N VAL A 42 -8.28 9.88 14.49
CA VAL A 42 -8.10 8.88 15.56
C VAL A 42 -6.74 8.18 15.44
N LEU A 43 -6.29 7.95 14.21
CA LEU A 43 -4.93 7.53 13.91
C LEU A 43 -4.15 8.75 13.43
N ASP A 44 -2.95 8.98 13.96
CA ASP A 44 -2.08 10.04 13.46
C ASP A 44 -1.56 9.75 12.04
N ALA A 45 -1.01 10.78 11.39
CA ALA A 45 -0.53 10.66 10.01
C ALA A 45 0.52 9.55 9.86
N LYS A 46 1.48 9.46 10.81
CA LYS A 46 2.52 8.43 10.78
C LYS A 46 1.92 7.03 10.78
N THR A 47 0.97 6.77 11.67
CA THR A 47 0.31 5.47 11.81
C THR A 47 -0.47 5.11 10.54
N ARG A 48 -1.20 6.07 9.95
CA ARG A 48 -1.91 5.84 8.69
C ARG A 48 -0.95 5.49 7.55
N GLU A 49 0.15 6.21 7.41
CA GLU A 49 1.12 5.94 6.33
C GLU A 49 1.84 4.59 6.52
N LEU A 50 2.13 4.17 7.75
CA LEU A 50 2.65 2.82 8.02
C LEU A 50 1.64 1.73 7.59
N ILE A 51 0.35 1.92 7.89
CA ILE A 51 -0.70 1.02 7.39
C ILE A 51 -0.73 1.02 5.85
N SER A 52 -0.68 2.20 5.22
CA SER A 52 -0.66 2.33 3.76
C SER A 52 0.54 1.62 3.13
N ILE A 53 1.73 1.68 3.73
CA ILE A 53 2.92 0.95 3.27
C ILE A 53 2.69 -0.57 3.35
N ALA A 54 2.13 -1.06 4.46
CA ALA A 54 1.80 -2.48 4.61
C ALA A 54 0.82 -2.95 3.50
N VAL A 55 -0.21 -2.16 3.21
CA VAL A 55 -1.15 -2.45 2.12
C VAL A 55 -0.45 -2.40 0.76
N ALA A 56 0.32 -1.35 0.48
CA ALA A 56 0.99 -1.14 -0.81
C ALA A 56 1.91 -2.30 -1.24
N ILE A 57 2.62 -2.92 -0.29
CA ILE A 57 3.47 -4.08 -0.59
C ILE A 57 2.64 -5.35 -0.87
N THR A 58 1.48 -5.52 -0.22
CA THR A 58 0.60 -6.67 -0.47
C THR A 58 -0.09 -6.57 -1.83
N THR A 59 -0.41 -5.35 -2.26
CA THR A 59 -1.01 -5.07 -3.57
C THR A 59 0.01 -4.87 -4.69
N ARG A 60 1.32 -4.93 -4.38
CA ARG A 60 2.44 -4.78 -5.32
C ARG A 60 2.38 -3.48 -6.13
N CYS A 61 2.02 -2.38 -5.46
CA CYS A 61 1.90 -1.07 -6.10
C CYS A 61 3.16 -0.23 -5.86
N ASP A 62 4.12 -0.25 -6.79
CA ASP A 62 5.38 0.51 -6.65
C ASP A 62 5.16 2.00 -6.43
N GLY A 63 4.18 2.59 -7.11
CA GLY A 63 3.85 3.99 -6.93
C GLY A 63 3.32 4.30 -5.52
N CYS A 64 2.47 3.42 -4.98
CA CYS A 64 1.96 3.52 -3.63
C CYS A 64 3.09 3.33 -2.60
N ILE A 65 3.99 2.36 -2.83
CA ILE A 65 5.17 2.13 -1.99
C ILE A 65 5.99 3.41 -1.89
N GLY A 66 6.31 4.03 -3.03
CA GLY A 66 7.09 5.27 -3.04
C GLY A 66 6.37 6.43 -2.34
N VAL A 67 5.11 6.70 -2.72
CA VAL A 67 4.37 7.87 -2.24
C VAL A 67 4.10 7.79 -0.72
N HIS A 68 3.66 6.64 -0.22
CA HIS A 68 3.39 6.46 1.20
C HIS A 68 4.67 6.35 2.03
N THR A 69 5.78 5.84 1.47
CA THR A 69 7.08 5.90 2.14
C THR A 69 7.56 7.35 2.30
N ASP A 70 7.47 8.18 1.25
CA ASP A 70 7.81 9.61 1.32
C ASP A 70 6.93 10.36 2.33
N ALA A 71 5.62 10.06 2.37
CA ALA A 71 4.68 10.64 3.33
C ALA A 71 4.97 10.19 4.77
N ALA A 72 5.25 8.91 5.01
CA ALA A 72 5.62 8.37 6.32
C ALA A 72 6.86 9.06 6.88
N ILE A 73 7.91 9.22 6.06
CA ILE A 73 9.15 9.91 6.45
C ILE A 73 8.86 11.36 6.85
N LYS A 74 8.03 12.06 6.07
CA LYS A 74 7.60 13.44 6.39
C LYS A 74 6.77 13.52 7.68
N ALA A 75 6.02 12.47 7.99
CA ALA A 75 5.27 12.34 9.24
C ALA A 75 6.15 11.88 10.43
N GLY A 76 7.46 11.70 10.23
CA GLY A 76 8.42 11.35 11.28
C GLY A 76 8.60 9.85 11.51
N ALA A 77 8.19 9.00 10.56
CA ALA A 77 8.45 7.57 10.64
C ALA A 77 9.95 7.27 10.58
N THR A 78 10.43 6.44 11.51
CA THR A 78 11.82 5.97 11.48
C THR A 78 11.98 4.79 10.52
N ARG A 79 13.23 4.48 10.17
CA ARG A 79 13.56 3.30 9.37
C ARG A 79 13.13 2.01 10.08
N GLU A 80 13.23 1.99 11.41
CA GLU A 80 12.86 0.86 12.26
C GLU A 80 11.34 0.64 12.28
N GLU A 81 10.55 1.71 12.33
CA GLU A 81 9.08 1.63 12.26
C GLU A 81 8.61 1.11 10.90
N ILE A 82 9.24 1.56 9.80
CA ILE A 82 8.97 1.04 8.46
C ILE A 82 9.39 -0.44 8.38
N ALA A 83 10.57 -0.81 8.90
CA ALA A 83 11.02 -2.20 8.89
C ALA A 83 10.08 -3.12 9.68
N ALA A 84 9.59 -2.69 10.85
CA ALA A 84 8.62 -3.42 11.64
C ALA A 84 7.29 -3.61 10.89
N THR A 85 6.82 -2.55 10.23
CA THR A 85 5.62 -2.58 9.38
C THR A 85 5.74 -3.61 8.25
N LEU A 86 6.89 -3.63 7.56
CA LEU A 86 7.17 -4.59 6.50
C LEU A 86 7.22 -6.02 7.03
N ALA A 87 7.84 -6.25 8.19
CA ALA A 87 7.89 -7.57 8.83
C ALA A 87 6.47 -8.09 9.17
N THR A 88 5.61 -7.22 9.70
CA THR A 88 4.19 -7.53 9.96
C THR A 88 3.46 -7.93 8.67
N ALA A 89 3.62 -7.17 7.59
CA ALA A 89 2.99 -7.46 6.31
C ALA A 89 3.50 -8.78 5.67
N VAL A 90 4.79 -9.08 5.79
CA VAL A 90 5.37 -10.37 5.35
C VAL A 90 4.75 -11.53 6.12
N SER A 91 4.62 -11.41 7.44
CA SER A 91 4.00 -12.44 8.28
C SER A 91 2.56 -12.73 7.84
N LEU A 92 1.77 -11.68 7.58
CA LEU A 92 0.38 -11.83 7.12
C LEU A 92 0.29 -12.53 5.76
N ASN A 93 1.16 -12.18 4.80
CA ASN A 93 1.20 -12.83 3.49
C ASN A 93 1.55 -14.32 3.56
N ALA A 94 2.52 -14.68 4.41
CA ALA A 94 2.87 -16.08 4.64
C ALA A 94 1.69 -16.87 5.27
N GLY A 95 1.01 -16.27 6.26
CA GLY A 95 -0.19 -16.85 6.86
C GLY A 95 -1.32 -17.05 5.85
N ALA A 96 -1.56 -16.06 4.98
CA ALA A 96 -2.55 -16.17 3.91
C ALA A 96 -2.22 -17.33 2.96
N ALA A 97 -0.97 -17.44 2.50
CA ALA A 97 -0.55 -18.54 1.64
C ALA A 97 -0.78 -19.92 2.30
N TYR A 98 -0.47 -20.06 3.59
CA TYR A 98 -0.70 -21.30 4.33
C TYR A 98 -2.19 -21.67 4.39
N ILE A 99 -3.05 -20.73 4.81
CA ILE A 99 -4.50 -20.97 4.94
C ILE A 99 -5.12 -21.32 3.58
N TYR A 100 -4.74 -20.63 2.50
CA TYR A 100 -5.23 -20.96 1.17
C TYR A 100 -4.71 -22.31 0.67
N SER A 101 -3.51 -22.74 1.10
CA SER A 101 -3.00 -24.08 0.77
C SER A 101 -3.85 -25.17 1.42
N LEU A 102 -4.37 -24.95 2.64
CA LEU A 102 -5.29 -25.90 3.28
C LEU A 102 -6.58 -26.08 2.46
N ARG A 103 -7.10 -25.00 1.86
CA ARG A 103 -8.27 -25.08 0.97
C ARG A 103 -7.99 -25.91 -0.28
N ALA A 104 -6.75 -25.90 -0.79
CA ALA A 104 -6.38 -26.74 -1.91
C ALA A 104 -6.36 -28.23 -1.54
N LEU A 105 -5.89 -28.56 -0.32
CA LEU A 105 -5.95 -29.93 0.21
C LEU A 105 -7.41 -30.37 0.42
N GLU A 106 -8.23 -29.52 1.04
CA GLU A 106 -9.67 -29.76 1.19
C GLU A 106 -10.35 -30.02 -0.17
N ALA A 107 -10.06 -29.17 -1.17
CA ALA A 107 -10.59 -29.34 -2.51
C ALA A 107 -10.14 -30.66 -3.16
N HIS A 108 -8.87 -31.04 -3.00
CA HIS A 108 -8.36 -32.32 -3.48
C HIS A 108 -9.10 -33.50 -2.83
N ASP A 109 -9.22 -33.50 -1.50
CA ASP A 109 -9.85 -34.59 -0.75
C ASP A 109 -11.36 -34.70 -1.06
N ALA A 110 -12.04 -33.58 -1.28
CA ALA A 110 -13.43 -33.55 -1.70
C ALA A 110 -13.65 -34.07 -3.14
N LEU A 111 -12.66 -33.90 -4.04
CA LEU A 111 -12.75 -34.33 -5.44
C LEU A 111 -12.26 -35.76 -5.67
N LYS A 112 -11.40 -36.28 -4.79
CA LYS A 112 -10.86 -37.64 -4.84
C LYS A 112 -11.93 -38.62 -4.35
N LYS A 113 -12.65 -39.24 -5.29
CA LYS A 113 -13.55 -40.38 -5.01
C LYS A 113 -12.79 -41.56 -4.40
#